data_AF-A0A9D8EIN7-F1
#
_entry.id   AF-A0A9D8EIN7-F1
#
_cell.length_a   1.000
_cell.length_b   1.000
_cell.length_c   1.000
_cell.angle_alpha   90.00
_cell.angle_beta   90.00
_cell.angle_gamma   90.00
#
_symmetry.space_group_name_H-M   'P 1'
#
loop_
_entity.id
_entity.type
_entity.pdbx_description
1 polymer ?
#
loop_
_entity_poly.entity_id
_entity_poly.type
_entity_poly.pdbx_seq_one_letter_code
_entity_poly.pdbx_strand_id
1 'polypeptide(L)'
;MAMRILSWIYHINPDEYEVSTPSCKGCIRFYKLALKEKSSMFRWLNNRINPLFDRMLESIVTEEELKSAKDYGKNAVDGKVSAGQSDKWMKDLKTGF
;
A
#
# COMPACT_ATOMS: atom_id res chain seq x y z
N MET A 1 -10.12 -8.77 4.91
CA MET A 1 -10.48 -10.02 5.62
C MET A 1 -9.61 -11.21 5.22
N ALA A 2 -9.55 -11.63 3.94
CA ALA A 2 -8.84 -12.84 3.51
C ALA A 2 -7.38 -12.95 3.99
N MET A 3 -6.57 -11.89 3.85
CA MET A 3 -5.18 -11.89 4.33
C MET A 3 -5.05 -12.04 5.85
N ARG A 4 -6.01 -11.54 6.64
CA ARG A 4 -5.99 -11.69 8.10
C ARG A 4 -6.28 -13.14 8.52
N ILE A 5 -7.26 -13.78 7.87
CA ILE A 5 -7.59 -15.20 8.10
C ILE A 5 -6.41 -16.09 7.71
N LEU A 6 -5.82 -15.87 6.53
CA LEU A 6 -4.66 -16.63 6.10
C LEU A 6 -3.47 -16.41 7.06
N SER A 7 -3.25 -15.18 7.51
CA SER A 7 -2.18 -14.91 8.49
C SER A 7 -2.41 -15.62 9.82
N TRP A 8 -3.66 -15.73 10.27
CA TRP A 8 -4.00 -16.50 11.46
C TRP A 8 -3.67 -18.00 11.30
N ILE A 9 -3.99 -18.59 10.14
CA ILE A 9 -3.64 -19.99 9.81
C ILE A 9 -2.13 -20.23 9.83
N TYR A 10 -1.33 -19.25 9.39
CA TYR A 10 0.13 -19.34 9.35
C TYR A 10 0.81 -18.81 10.64
N HIS A 11 0.05 -18.58 11.71
CA HIS A 11 0.54 -18.02 12.98
C HIS A 11 1.44 -16.78 12.77
N ILE A 12 0.99 -15.86 11.92
CA ILE A 12 1.66 -14.59 11.66
C ILE A 12 1.14 -13.56 12.64
N ASN A 13 2.05 -12.93 13.39
CA ASN A 13 1.76 -11.78 14.23
C ASN A 13 2.35 -10.51 13.61
N PRO A 14 1.53 -9.66 12.96
CA PRO A 14 2.01 -8.44 12.32
C PRO A 14 2.35 -7.32 13.30
N ASP A 15 2.05 -7.49 14.60
CA ASP A 15 2.44 -6.54 15.64
C ASP A 15 3.91 -6.67 16.04
N GLU A 16 4.61 -7.71 15.57
CA GLU A 16 6.06 -7.91 15.74
C GLU A 16 6.88 -7.01 14.80
N TYR A 17 6.25 -6.39 13.79
CA TYR A 17 6.96 -5.47 12.91
C TYR A 17 7.24 -4.15 13.64
N GLU A 18 8.51 -3.78 13.71
CA GLU A 18 8.92 -2.46 14.16
C GLU A 18 8.43 -1.40 13.15
N VAL A 19 7.56 -0.51 13.60
CA VAL A 19 7.00 0.57 12.79
C VAL A 19 7.29 1.92 13.43
N SER A 20 7.78 2.88 12.64
CA SER A 20 8.07 4.23 13.12
C SER A 20 6.81 5.01 13.50
N THR A 21 5.66 4.66 12.89
CA THR A 21 4.38 5.31 13.14
C THR A 21 3.43 4.34 13.86
N PRO A 22 2.96 4.64 15.09
CA PRO A 22 2.05 3.76 15.83
C PRO A 22 0.78 3.40 15.06
N SER A 23 0.27 4.32 14.23
CA SER A 23 -0.90 4.12 13.37
C SER A 23 -0.71 3.02 12.32
N CYS A 24 0.54 2.63 12.04
CA CYS A 24 0.85 1.55 11.12
C CYS A 24 0.89 0.16 11.80
N LYS A 25 0.81 0.07 13.12
CA LYS A 25 0.79 -1.22 13.82
C LYS A 25 -0.41 -2.04 13.36
N GLY A 26 -0.19 -3.30 12.98
CA GLY A 26 -1.24 -4.16 12.43
C GLY A 26 -1.81 -3.70 11.08
N CYS A 27 -1.08 -2.87 10.32
CA CYS A 27 -1.48 -2.53 8.95
C CYS A 27 -1.49 -3.75 8.04
N ILE A 28 -2.46 -3.80 7.11
CA ILE A 28 -2.64 -4.90 6.16
C ILE A 28 -1.38 -5.20 5.33
N ARG A 29 -0.53 -4.20 5.11
CA ARG A 29 0.78 -4.32 4.47
C ARG A 29 1.65 -5.38 5.14
N PHE A 30 1.70 -5.41 6.47
CA PHE A 30 2.54 -6.34 7.22
C PHE A 30 2.01 -7.77 7.15
N TYR A 31 0.69 -7.95 7.16
CA TYR A 31 0.05 -9.26 6.88
C TYR A 31 0.47 -9.78 5.50
N LYS A 32 0.42 -8.93 4.46
CA LYS A 32 0.83 -9.31 3.09
C LYS A 32 2.31 -9.68 3.03
N LEU A 33 3.18 -8.92 3.68
CA LEU A 33 4.63 -9.19 3.71
C LEU A 33 4.92 -10.54 4.38
N ALA A 34 4.44 -10.74 5.60
CA ALA A 34 4.63 -11.98 6.33
C ALA A 34 4.08 -13.20 5.58
N LEU A 35 2.93 -13.05 4.90
CA LEU A 35 2.36 -14.14 4.08
C LEU A 35 3.23 -14.46 2.86
N LYS A 36 3.87 -13.47 2.23
CA LYS A 36 4.82 -13.72 1.14
C LYS A 36 6.04 -14.51 1.62
N GLU A 37 6.51 -14.24 2.83
CA GLU A 37 7.66 -14.94 3.41
C GLU A 37 7.31 -16.39 3.79
N LYS A 38 6.19 -16.59 4.49
CA LYS A 38 5.84 -17.90 5.06
C LYS A 38 5.02 -18.82 4.15
N SER A 39 4.29 -18.30 3.16
CA SER A 39 3.37 -19.09 2.34
C SER A 39 3.74 -19.12 0.86
N SER A 40 4.17 -20.28 0.36
CA SER A 40 4.39 -20.53 -1.07
C SER A 40 3.10 -20.44 -1.88
N MET A 41 1.98 -20.92 -1.33
CA MET A 41 0.66 -20.80 -1.92
C MET A 41 0.25 -19.32 -2.10
N PHE A 42 0.48 -18.49 -1.07
CA PHE A 42 0.20 -17.06 -1.17
C PHE A 42 1.07 -16.39 -2.23
N ARG A 43 2.36 -16.74 -2.30
CA ARG A 43 3.25 -16.23 -3.37
C ARG A 43 2.76 -16.60 -4.75
N TRP A 44 2.38 -17.86 -4.97
CA TRP A 44 1.86 -18.32 -6.26
C TRP A 44 0.59 -17.57 -6.65
N LEU A 45 -0.37 -17.48 -5.72
CA LEU A 45 -1.64 -16.77 -5.94
C LEU A 45 -1.41 -15.29 -6.23
N ASN A 46 -0.60 -14.63 -5.40
CA ASN A 46 -0.25 -13.22 -5.58
C ASN A 46 0.38 -13.01 -6.96
N ASN A 47 1.30 -13.87 -7.41
CA ASN A 47 1.96 -13.70 -8.71
C ASN A 47 1.00 -13.88 -9.90
N ARG A 48 -0.09 -14.64 -9.75
CA ARG A 48 -1.12 -14.76 -10.79
C ARG A 48 -2.14 -13.65 -10.78
N ILE A 49 -2.48 -13.14 -9.60
CA ILE A 49 -3.51 -12.12 -9.43
C ILE A 49 -2.95 -10.71 -9.63
N ASN A 50 -1.72 -10.42 -9.17
CA ASN A 50 -1.11 -9.09 -9.21
C ASN A 50 -1.15 -8.46 -10.62
N PRO A 51 -0.80 -9.17 -11.72
CA PRO A 51 -0.84 -8.58 -13.06
C PRO A 51 -2.23 -8.10 -13.50
N LEU A 52 -3.31 -8.72 -13.01
CA LEU A 52 -4.67 -8.28 -13.31
C LEU A 52 -5.02 -6.99 -12.56
N PHE A 53 -4.63 -6.92 -11.28
CA PHE A 53 -4.81 -5.72 -10.47
C PHE A 53 -3.96 -4.55 -10.99
N ASP A 54 -2.71 -4.81 -11.39
CA ASP A 54 -1.82 -3.80 -11.93
C ASP A 54 -2.42 -3.18 -13.20
N ARG A 55 -2.89 -4.01 -14.15
CA ARG A 55 -3.57 -3.51 -15.36
C ARG A 55 -4.83 -2.71 -15.04
N MET A 56 -5.61 -3.13 -14.05
CA MET A 56 -6.80 -2.40 -13.62
C MET A 56 -6.43 -1.04 -13.06
N LEU A 57 -5.41 -0.96 -12.20
CA LEU A 57 -4.94 0.30 -11.62
C LEU A 57 -4.36 1.24 -12.69
N GLU A 58 -3.54 0.71 -13.60
CA GLU A 58 -2.97 1.44 -14.74
C GLU A 58 -4.06 1.99 -15.67
N SER A 59 -5.21 1.32 -15.77
CA SER A 59 -6.35 1.83 -16.55
C SER A 59 -7.10 3.00 -15.88
N ILE A 60 -6.98 3.14 -14.56
CA ILE A 60 -7.66 4.17 -13.77
C ILE A 60 -6.77 5.41 -13.59
N VAL A 61 -5.46 5.20 -13.45
CA VAL A 61 -4.48 6.25 -13.15
C VAL A 61 -3.67 6.56 -14.42
N THR A 62 -3.77 7.80 -14.89
CA THR A 62 -2.97 8.26 -16.04
C THR A 62 -1.48 8.38 -15.68
N GLU A 63 -0.60 8.32 -16.69
CA GLU A 63 0.84 8.52 -16.47
C GLU A 63 1.17 9.89 -15.85
N GLU A 64 0.39 10.92 -16.19
CA GLU A 64 0.53 12.27 -15.63
C GLU A 64 0.16 12.30 -14.14
N GLU A 65 -0.95 11.66 -13.75
CA GLU A 65 -1.36 11.53 -12.35
C GLU A 65 -0.32 10.74 -11.55
N LEU A 66 0.24 9.67 -12.13
CA LEU A 66 1.30 8.88 -11.51
C LEU A 66 2.57 9.71 -11.30
N LYS A 67 2.98 10.50 -12.30
CA LYS A 67 4.14 11.38 -12.22
C LYS A 67 3.94 12.46 -11.14
N SER A 68 2.79 13.12 -11.16
CA SER A 68 2.41 14.13 -10.17
C SER A 68 2.45 13.57 -8.74
N ALA A 69 1.91 12.36 -8.53
CA ALA A 69 1.93 11.69 -7.23
C ALA A 69 3.36 11.35 -6.75
N LYS A 70 4.24 10.91 -7.67
CA LYS A 70 5.66 10.66 -7.35
C LYS A 70 6.39 11.94 -6.97
N ASP A 71 6.18 13.01 -7.73
CA ASP A 71 6.82 14.31 -7.48
C ASP A 71 6.34 14.91 -6.14
N TYR A 72 5.04 14.85 -5.86
CA TYR A 72 4.49 15.23 -4.56
C TYR A 72 5.11 14.42 -3.42
N GLY A 73 5.15 13.08 -3.55
CA GLY A 73 5.72 12.21 -2.52
C GLY A 73 7.19 12.51 -2.23
N LYS A 74 7.99 12.77 -3.27
CA LYS A 74 9.39 13.17 -3.13
C LYS A 74 9.54 14.51 -2.42
N ASN A 75 8.76 15.52 -2.85
CA ASN A 75 8.78 16.84 -2.22
C ASN A 75 8.31 16.80 -0.76
N ALA A 76 7.35 15.94 -0.44
CA ALA A 76 6.84 15.78 0.93
C ALA A 76 7.90 15.17 1.86
N VAL A 77 8.63 14.15 1.40
CA VAL A 77 9.75 13.56 2.15
C VAL A 77 10.89 14.57 2.35
N ASP A 78 11.16 15.39 1.34
CA ASP A 78 12.17 16.45 1.41
C ASP A 78 11.73 17.66 2.27
N GLY A 79 10.52 17.65 2.85
CA GLY A 79 9.98 18.77 3.63
C GLY A 79 9.66 20.02 2.80
N LYS A 80 9.59 19.90 1.47
CA LYS A 80 9.36 20.99 0.52
C LYS A 80 7.87 21.27 0.28
N VAL A 81 6.98 20.51 0.89
CA VAL A 81 5.54 20.68 0.78
C VAL A 81 5.02 21.39 2.04
N SER A 82 4.42 22.56 1.85
CA SER A 82 3.77 23.29 2.93
C SER A 82 2.45 22.64 3.35
N ALA A 83 2.00 22.87 4.60
CA ALA A 83 0.74 22.31 5.10
C ALA A 83 -0.47 22.64 4.19
N GLY A 84 -0.56 23.87 3.67
CA GLY A 84 -1.63 24.28 2.76
C GLY A 84 -1.57 23.58 1.39
N GLN A 85 -0.38 23.22 0.91
CA GLN A 85 -0.23 22.41 -0.31
C GLN A 85 -0.62 20.96 -0.07
N SER A 86 -0.30 20.40 1.10
CA SER A 86 -0.74 19.06 1.49
C SER A 86 -2.26 18.98 1.60
N ASP A 87 -2.91 19.96 2.24
CA ASP A 87 -4.36 19.98 2.38
C ASP A 87 -5.08 20.09 1.04
N LYS A 88 -4.54 20.89 0.11
CA LYS A 88 -5.06 21.00 -1.25
C LYS A 88 -4.91 19.67 -1.99
N TRP A 89 -3.71 19.09 -1.95
CA TRP A 89 -3.43 17.79 -2.56
C TRP A 89 -4.41 16.71 -2.07
N MET A 90 -4.64 16.65 -0.75
CA MET A 90 -5.53 15.67 -0.14
C MET A 90 -7.00 15.85 -0.54
N LYS A 91 -7.45 17.08 -0.80
CA LYS A 91 -8.83 17.37 -1.27
C LYS A 91 -9.04 17.01 -2.74
N ASP A 92 -8.01 17.17 -3.55
CA ASP A 92 -8.08 16.93 -5.00
C ASP A 92 -7.84 15.44 -5.36
N LEU A 93 -7.49 14.60 -4.38
CA LEU A 93 -7.35 13.15 -4.58
C LEU A 93 -8.71 12.53 -4.93
N LYS A 94 -8.78 11.91 -6.10
CA LYS A 94 -9.88 11.03 -6.47
C LYS A 94 -9.89 9.84 -5.52
N THR A 95 -10.81 9.83 -4.55
CA THR A 95 -11.10 8.64 -3.75
C THR A 95 -11.96 7.72 -4.60
N GLY A 96 -11.33 6.75 -5.27
CA GLY A 96 -12.04 5.82 -6.14
C GLY A 96 -13.18 5.11 -5.39
N PHE A 97 -14.42 5.42 -5.79
CA PHE A 97 -15.60 4.59 -5.69
C PHE A 97 -16.35 4.69 -7.01
#